data_AF-W2GYU1-F1
#
_entry.id   AF-W2GYU1-F1
#
_cell.length_a   1.000
_cell.length_b   1.000
_cell.length_c   1.000
_cell.angle_alpha   90.00
_cell.angle_beta   90.00
_cell.angle_gamma   90.00
#
_symmetry.space_group_name_H-M   'P 1'
#
loop_
_entity.id
_entity.type
_entity.pdbx_description
1 polymer ?
#
loop_
_entity_poly.entity_id
_entity_poly.type
_entity_poly.pdbx_seq_one_letter_code
_entity_poly.pdbx_strand_id
1 'polypeptide(L)' 'DIGGTEYILTLKGSSQHKRDVVLYDDSNTSVVCSIWDDYVSERTISPCLPTSFF' A
#
# COMPACT_ATOMS: atom_id res chain seq x y z
N ASP A 1 12.38 -5.31 -3.96
CA ASP A 1 11.43 -6.34 -3.53
C ASP A 1 10.24 -5.73 -2.84
N ILE A 2 9.04 -6.14 -3.23
CA ILE A 2 7.80 -5.79 -2.52
C ILE A 2 7.46 -7.02 -1.67
N GLY A 3 7.41 -6.85 -0.34
CA GLY A 3 7.00 -7.91 0.56
C GLY A 3 5.55 -8.33 0.31
N GLY A 4 5.24 -9.61 0.55
CA GLY A 4 3.86 -10.08 0.52
C GLY A 4 2.99 -9.38 1.56
N THR A 5 1.66 -9.41 1.36
CA THR A 5 0.73 -8.91 2.38
C THR A 5 0.64 -9.90 3.54
N GLU A 6 0.82 -9.39 4.75
CA GLU A 6 0.71 -10.11 6.01
C GLU A 6 -0.59 -9.74 6.75
N TYR A 7 -1.09 -10.66 7.57
CA TYR A 7 -2.26 -10.47 8.43
C TYR A 7 -1.80 -10.45 9.89
N ILE A 8 -1.98 -9.32 10.56
CA ILE A 8 -1.55 -9.13 11.95
C ILE A 8 -2.79 -9.07 12.84
N LEU A 9 -2.80 -9.87 13.91
CA LEU A 9 -3.82 -9.79 14.96
C LEU A 9 -3.40 -8.74 15.99
N THR A 10 -4.22 -7.72 16.18
CA THR A 10 -3.96 -6.67 17.16
C THR A 10 -4.27 -7.13 18.58
N LEU A 11 -3.76 -6.39 19.58
CA LEU A 11 -4.11 -6.60 20.99
C LEU A 11 -5.62 -6.46 21.27
N LYS A 12 -6.37 -5.81 20.38
CA LYS A 12 -7.83 -5.66 20.49
C LYS A 12 -8.60 -6.81 19.81
N GLY A 13 -7.89 -7.79 19.26
CA GLY A 13 -8.48 -8.94 18.55
C GLY A 13 -8.94 -8.63 17.13
N SER A 14 -8.67 -7.43 16.60
CA SER A 14 -8.94 -7.11 15.19
C SER A 14 -7.80 -7.60 14.29
N SER A 15 -8.11 -8.02 13.07
CA SER A 15 -7.11 -8.33 12.06
C SER A 15 -6.81 -7.06 11.24
N GLN A 16 -5.52 -6.79 10.99
CA GLN A 16 -5.04 -5.72 10.12
C GLN A 16 -4.15 -6.29 9.02
N HIS A 17 -4.23 -5.71 7.84
CA HIS A 17 -3.35 -6.04 6.73
C HIS A 17 -2.09 -5.17 6.81
N LYS A 18 -0.92 -5.78 6.65
CA LYS A 18 0.36 -5.07 6.60
C LYS A 18 1.11 -5.45 5.33
N ARG A 19 1.79 -4.49 4.71
CA ARG A 19 2.79 -4.74 3.68
C ARG A 19 4.00 -3.86 3.92
N ASP A 20 5.19 -4.45 3.96
CA ASP A 20 6.43 -3.68 4.02
C ASP A 20 6.95 -3.40 2.61
N VAL A 21 7.31 -2.13 2.38
CA VAL A 21 7.95 -1.65 1.15
C VAL A 21 9.30 -1.02 1.47
N VAL A 22 10.25 -1.19 0.57
CA VAL A 22 11.56 -0.55 0.67
C VAL A 22 11.57 0.66 -0.24
N LEU A 23 11.76 1.84 0.34
CA LEU A 23 11.89 3.11 -0.38
C LEU A 23 13.38 3.44 -0.51
N TYR A 24 13.79 3.95 -1.66
CA TYR A 24 15.15 4.37 -1.94
C TYR A 24 15.16 5.85 -2.33
N ASP A 25 16.17 6.59 -1.89
CA ASP A 25 16.45 7.94 -2.40
C ASP A 25 17.50 7.93 -3.53
N ASP A 26 17.77 9.10 -4.10
CA ASP A 26 18.76 9.27 -5.18
C ASP A 26 20.20 8.97 -4.73
N SER A 27 20.44 8.93 -3.41
CA SER A 27 21.73 8.54 -2.82
C SER A 27 21.83 7.03 -2.58
N ASN A 28 20.83 6.26 -3.03
CA ASN A 28 20.70 4.82 -2.81
C ASN A 28 20.59 4.43 -1.33
N THR A 29 20.19 5.38 -0.48
CA THR A 29 19.83 5.12 0.92
C THR A 29 18.44 4.53 0.96
N SER A 30 18.21 3.52 1.80
CA SER A 30 16.91 2.86 1.91
C SER A 30 16.26 2.97 3.28
N VAL A 31 14.93 2.96 3.27
CA VAL A 31 14.09 2.85 4.47
C VAL A 31 12.98 1.84 4.27
N VAL A 32 12.68 1.06 5.29
CA VAL A 32 11.52 0.16 5.31
C VAL A 32 10.31 0.92 5.82
N CYS A 33 9.24 0.94 5.03
CA CYS A 33 7.98 1.57 5.38
C CYS A 33 6.87 0.52 5.42
N SER A 34 6.09 0.51 6.50
CA SER A 34 4.93 -0.38 6.65
C SER A 34 3.65 0.32 6.22
N ILE A 35 2.98 -0.27 5.23
CA ILE A 35 1.67 0.14 4.72
C ILE A 35 0.59 -0.73 5.37
N TRP A 36 -0.54 -0.12 5.76
CA TRP A 36 -1.58 -0.81 6.53
C TRP A 36 -2.97 -0.70 5.87
N ASP A 37 -3.78 -1.74 6.08
CA ASP A 37 -5.22 -1.80 5.77
C ASP A 37 -5.59 -1.31 4.35
N ASP A 38 -6.43 -0.28 4.24
CA ASP A 38 -6.95 0.23 2.95
C ASP A 38 -5.86 0.65 1.97
N TYR A 39 -4.67 0.98 2.48
CA TYR A 39 -3.51 1.38 1.67
C TYR A 39 -2.72 0.19 1.11
N VAL A 40 -2.96 -1.03 1.60
CA VAL A 40 -2.34 -2.26 1.07
C VAL A 40 -3.00 -2.68 -0.25
N SER A 41 -4.25 -2.27 -0.47
CA SER A 41 -5.00 -2.56 -1.68
C SER A 41 -4.60 -1.62 -2.79
N GLU A 42 -4.21 -2.15 -3.96
CA GLU A 42 -4.25 -1.37 -5.19
C GLU A 42 -5.72 -1.09 -5.50
N ARG A 43 -6.29 -0.01 -4.96
CA ARG A 43 -7.50 0.56 -5.58
C ARG A 43 -7.07 0.90 -7.00
N THR A 44 -7.52 0.10 -7.95
CA THR A 44 -7.47 0.46 -9.36
C THR A 44 -8.17 1.80 -9.44
N ILE A 45 -7.41 2.89 -9.53
CA ILE A 45 -7.97 4.20 -9.81
C ILE A 45 -8.49 4.03 -11.23
N SER A 46 -9.79 3.74 -11.37
CA SER A 46 -10.43 3.73 -12.67
C SER A 46 -10.21 5.14 -13.21
N PRO A 47 -9.43 5.33 -14.30
CA PRO A 47 -9.29 6.65 -14.86
C PRO A 47 -10.70 7.07 -15.27
N CYS A 48 -11.20 8.14 -14.65
CA CYS A 48 -12.46 8.74 -15.05
C CYS A 48 -12.36 9.01 -16.55
N LEU A 49 -13.11 8.25 -17.35
CA LEU A 49 -13.25 8.54 -18.77
C LEU A 49 -13.71 9.99 -18.86
N PRO A 50 -13.03 10.86 -19.64
CA PRO A 50 -13.53 12.20 -19.85
C PRO A 50 -14.91 12.08 -20.48
N THR A 51 -15.94 12.49 -19.76
CA THR A 51 -17.26 12.74 -20.32
C THR A 51 -17.11 13.87 -21.33
N SER A 52 -16.83 13.52 -22.58
CA SER A 52 -16.96 14.43 -23.70
C SER A 52 -18.44 14.78 -23.83
N PHE A 53 -18.82 15.95 -23.32
CA PHE A 53 -20.03 16.63 -23.75
C PHE A 53 -19.76 17.23 -25.12
N PHE A 54 -20.27 16.61 -26.19
CA PHE A 54 -20.78 17.26 -27.40
C PHE A 54 -21.68 16.29 -28.17
#